data_AF-A0A6I9QNV2-F1
#
_entry.id   AF-A0A6I9QNV2-F1
#
_cell.length_a   1.000
_cell.length_b   1.000
_cell.length_c   1.000
_cell.angle_alpha   90.00
_cell.angle_beta   90.00
_cell.angle_gamma   90.00
#
_symmetry.space_group_name_H-M   'P 1'
#
loop_
_entity.id
_entity.type
_entity.pdbx_description
1 polymer ?
#
loop_
_entity_poly.entity_id
_entity_poly.type
_entity_poly.pdbx_seq_one_letter_code
_entity_poly.pdbx_strand_id
1 'polypeptide(L)'
;MARGRQRVHAIGRRPNHNLRRPQHPGPFRRSVIVSLMDMKASASPVLEKMLYRYPISLDSQRIIRILGVPYDAVFAFIQFLYSSRSAVSSREGEEAVEKYGMHLLVLSHAYQVKWLKRGCEEGVAARLRVEVVVDMLKLAKLCDAPRLYQRCMRLVAKDFASVIQSEGWCFIRRHDPLLEKEILQFIEDADQRRKRWMREMADQEMYQQLSEAMECLQHICTVGCTVVGPHVGEPPSRSKGPCSFRTCEGLQLLIRHSATCGKKLSPGGCIHCKRMWQLFQLHSSICDQPDSCKVPLCKQFRSKIQMDGKVDKTWRLLVKKVVTAGIMSSLAKRERPEEIQKIWLRYRGIK
;
A
#
# COMPACT_ATOMS: atom_id res chain seq x y z
N MET A 1 -19.82 78.54 2.14
CA MET A 1 -18.55 78.39 2.87
C MET A 1 -17.72 77.31 2.16
N ALA A 2 -16.97 77.60 1.10
CA ALA A 2 -15.71 78.35 1.00
C ALA A 2 -14.50 77.63 1.62
N ARG A 3 -13.57 77.19 0.77
CA ARG A 3 -12.09 77.11 0.88
C ARG A 3 -11.61 76.31 -0.35
N GLY A 4 -10.75 76.76 -1.25
CA GLY A 4 -9.71 77.78 -1.17
C GLY A 4 -8.35 77.12 -1.47
N ARG A 5 -7.79 77.36 -2.66
CA ARG A 5 -6.42 76.95 -3.07
C ARG A 5 -5.37 77.62 -2.19
N GLN A 6 -4.24 76.95 -1.93
CA GLN A 6 -2.91 77.58 -1.94
C GLN A 6 -1.76 76.55 -1.96
N ARG A 7 -0.83 76.76 -2.91
CA ARG A 7 0.55 76.25 -2.90
C ARG A 7 1.39 77.15 -2.00
N VAL A 8 2.39 76.59 -1.31
CA VAL A 8 3.54 77.34 -0.76
C VAL A 8 4.82 76.52 -0.94
N HIS A 9 5.91 77.25 -1.19
CA HIS A 9 7.27 76.81 -1.54
C HIS A 9 8.23 76.76 -0.33
N ALA A 10 9.31 75.96 -0.51
CA ALA A 10 10.70 76.15 -0.03
C ALA A 10 10.98 75.93 1.50
N ILE A 11 12.17 75.62 2.05
CA ILE A 11 13.62 75.75 1.73
C ILE A 11 14.40 74.69 2.58
N GLY A 12 15.60 74.21 2.18
CA GLY A 12 16.68 73.99 3.17
C GLY A 12 17.63 72.78 3.09
N ARG A 13 18.87 73.06 2.63
CA ARG A 13 20.21 72.61 3.11
C ARG A 13 20.65 71.12 3.03
N ARG A 14 21.81 70.91 2.37
CA ARG A 14 22.73 69.76 2.58
C ARG A 14 23.41 69.84 3.95
N PRO A 15 23.93 68.72 4.50
CA PRO A 15 25.38 68.53 4.43
C PRO A 15 25.86 67.08 4.19
N ASN A 16 27.07 66.98 3.64
CA ASN A 16 27.92 65.80 3.60
C ASN A 16 28.17 65.23 5.00
N HIS A 17 28.10 63.90 5.18
CA HIS A 17 29.00 63.20 6.09
C HIS A 17 29.17 61.72 5.67
N ASN A 18 30.44 61.35 5.53
CA ASN A 18 30.97 60.00 5.44
C ASN A 18 30.31 59.04 6.45
N LEU A 19 29.60 58.02 5.97
CA LEU A 19 29.28 56.84 6.75
C LEU A 19 29.98 55.64 6.11
N ARG A 20 30.99 55.17 6.83
CA ARG A 20 31.85 54.02 6.55
C ARG A 20 31.01 52.81 6.13
N ARG A 21 31.41 52.15 5.04
CA ARG A 21 30.93 50.79 4.69
C ARG A 21 31.21 49.85 5.88
N PRO A 22 30.24 49.06 6.36
CA PRO A 22 30.54 47.97 7.29
C PRO A 22 31.32 46.89 6.54
N GLN A 23 32.56 46.63 6.96
CA GLN A 23 33.44 45.57 6.45
C GLN A 23 33.20 44.24 7.19
N HIS A 24 31.94 43.79 7.31
CA HIS A 24 31.65 42.45 7.80
C HIS A 24 30.67 41.74 6.86
N PRO A 25 31.06 40.62 6.23
CA PRO A 25 30.12 39.80 5.46
C PRO A 25 29.22 39.04 6.44
N GLY A 26 27.92 39.36 6.43
CA GLY A 26 26.90 38.58 7.14
C GLY A 26 26.83 37.12 6.61
N PRO A 27 26.21 36.20 7.36
CA PRO A 27 26.32 34.75 7.16
C PRO A 27 25.71 34.22 5.83
N PHE A 28 25.06 35.09 5.05
CA PHE A 28 24.33 34.72 3.83
C PHE A 28 25.07 34.97 2.50
N ARG A 29 26.36 35.36 2.53
CA ARG A 29 27.17 35.55 1.31
C ARG A 29 28.41 34.67 1.27
N ARG A 30 28.24 33.36 1.39
CA ARG A 30 29.29 32.40 0.98
C ARG A 30 28.95 31.90 -0.42
N SER A 31 29.57 32.52 -1.42
CA SER A 31 29.60 32.01 -2.79
C SER A 31 30.56 30.82 -2.85
N VAL A 32 30.09 29.67 -3.32
CA VAL A 32 30.97 28.53 -3.58
C VAL A 32 31.66 28.77 -4.92
N ILE A 33 32.98 28.94 -4.88
CA ILE A 33 33.80 28.96 -6.09
C ILE A 33 34.16 27.50 -6.37
N VAL A 34 33.52 26.91 -7.37
CA VAL A 34 33.88 25.56 -7.82
C VAL A 34 34.92 25.74 -8.93
N SER A 35 36.17 25.35 -8.66
CA SER A 35 37.17 25.19 -9.72
C SER A 35 36.83 23.90 -10.47
N LEU A 36 36.11 24.05 -11.58
CA LEU A 36 35.39 22.97 -12.29
C LEU A 36 36.24 22.23 -13.33
N MET A 37 37.57 22.41 -13.36
CA MET A 37 38.40 21.84 -14.43
C MET A 37 38.47 20.30 -14.41
N ASP A 38 38.33 19.63 -13.25
CA ASP A 38 38.37 18.16 -13.13
C ASP A 38 37.04 17.53 -12.68
N MET A 39 35.97 18.33 -12.56
CA MET A 39 34.66 17.74 -12.27
C MET A 39 34.30 16.84 -13.45
N LYS A 40 33.87 15.59 -13.20
CA LYS A 40 33.25 14.75 -14.25
C LYS A 40 32.02 15.50 -14.75
N ALA A 41 32.18 16.36 -15.76
CA ALA A 41 31.12 17.20 -16.28
C ALA A 41 29.90 16.34 -16.70
N SER A 42 30.16 15.08 -17.07
CA SER A 42 29.16 14.03 -17.31
C SER A 42 28.25 13.67 -16.13
N ALA A 43 28.57 14.08 -14.89
CA ALA A 43 27.79 13.76 -13.69
C ALA A 43 26.51 14.61 -13.58
N SER A 44 26.50 15.81 -14.17
CA SER A 44 25.36 16.72 -14.19
C SER A 44 25.25 17.42 -15.56
N PRO A 45 24.25 17.05 -16.39
CA PRO A 45 24.01 17.71 -17.67
C PRO A 45 23.71 19.21 -17.55
N VAL A 46 23.20 19.65 -16.40
CA VAL A 46 22.89 21.06 -16.13
C VAL A 46 24.18 21.85 -15.88
N LEU A 47 25.06 21.35 -15.00
CA LEU A 47 26.35 21.98 -14.75
C LEU A 47 27.23 21.96 -16.00
N GLU A 48 27.21 20.86 -16.75
CA GLU A 48 27.88 20.73 -18.04
C GLU A 48 27.44 21.84 -19.02
N LYS A 49 26.13 22.02 -19.21
CA LYS A 49 25.60 23.10 -20.06
C LYS A 49 25.97 24.49 -19.53
N MET A 50 25.89 24.71 -18.22
CA MET A 50 26.29 25.99 -17.62
C MET A 50 27.76 26.31 -17.88
N LEU A 51 28.61 25.28 -17.91
CA LEU A 51 30.03 25.41 -18.21
C LEU A 51 30.29 25.68 -19.70
N TYR A 52 29.62 24.99 -20.63
CA TYR A 52 29.90 25.15 -22.06
C TYR A 52 29.27 26.40 -22.71
N ARG A 53 28.30 27.07 -22.06
CA ARG A 53 27.55 28.19 -22.67
C ARG A 53 28.21 29.57 -22.60
N TYR A 54 29.32 29.75 -21.87
CA TYR A 54 29.94 31.06 -21.66
C TYR A 54 31.30 31.16 -22.39
N PRO A 55 31.51 32.13 -23.30
CA PRO A 55 32.77 32.30 -24.01
C PRO A 55 33.90 32.66 -23.05
N ILE A 56 35.06 32.05 -23.30
CA ILE A 56 36.27 32.13 -22.48
C ILE A 56 36.84 33.55 -22.61
N SER A 57 36.73 34.36 -21.55
CA SER A 57 37.69 35.45 -21.34
C SER A 57 38.77 34.91 -20.40
N LEU A 58 40.03 35.12 -20.78
CA LEU A 58 41.22 34.47 -20.22
C LEU A 58 41.51 34.79 -18.74
N ASP A 59 40.69 35.61 -18.07
CA ASP A 59 41.03 36.19 -16.77
C ASP A 59 39.86 36.18 -15.75
N SER A 60 38.81 35.39 -16.00
CA SER A 60 37.64 35.33 -15.12
C SER A 60 37.37 33.91 -14.63
N GLN A 61 37.63 33.66 -13.34
CA GLN A 61 37.20 32.44 -12.65
C GLN A 61 35.69 32.21 -12.86
N ARG A 62 35.30 31.00 -13.25
CA ARG A 62 33.89 30.62 -13.45
C ARG A 62 33.21 30.44 -12.10
N ILE A 63 32.44 31.43 -11.65
CA ILE A 63 31.73 31.38 -10.36
C ILE A 63 30.26 31.01 -10.59
N ILE A 64 29.86 29.80 -10.17
CA ILE A 64 28.45 29.37 -10.14
C ILE A 64 27.88 29.69 -8.76
N ARG A 65 26.83 30.51 -8.70
CA ARG A 65 26.19 30.91 -7.43
C ARG A 65 24.98 30.02 -7.15
N ILE A 66 25.09 29.18 -6.13
CA ILE A 66 23.99 28.38 -5.59
C ILE A 66 23.38 29.12 -4.40
N LEU A 67 22.08 29.43 -4.47
CA LEU A 67 21.35 30.18 -3.45
C LEU A 67 20.27 29.31 -2.81
N GLY A 68 19.85 29.68 -1.59
CA GLY A 68 18.75 29.01 -0.88
C GLY A 68 19.11 27.67 -0.25
N VAL A 69 20.39 27.28 -0.25
CA VAL A 69 20.88 26.03 0.33
C VAL A 69 22.07 26.31 1.24
N PRO A 70 22.18 25.67 2.43
CA PRO A 70 23.33 25.84 3.32
C PRO A 70 24.65 25.45 2.65
N TYR A 71 25.73 26.18 2.98
CA TYR A 71 27.06 25.94 2.43
C TYR A 71 27.50 24.47 2.57
N ASP A 72 27.33 23.88 3.75
CA ASP A 72 27.77 22.50 4.01
C ASP A 72 27.03 21.48 3.13
N ALA A 73 25.74 21.72 2.84
CA ALA A 73 24.96 20.86 1.96
C ALA A 73 25.43 20.97 0.50
N VAL A 74 25.80 22.18 0.08
CA VAL A 74 26.42 22.40 -1.25
C VAL A 74 27.79 21.73 -1.32
N PHE A 75 28.59 21.85 -0.26
CA PHE A 75 29.89 21.19 -0.17
C PHE A 75 29.76 19.67 -0.26
N ALA A 76 28.85 19.07 0.51
CA ALA A 76 28.55 17.64 0.45
C ALA A 76 28.07 17.22 -0.96
N PHE A 77 27.20 18.00 -1.59
CA PHE A 77 26.76 17.76 -2.97
C PHE A 77 27.93 17.74 -3.96
N ILE A 78 28.86 18.69 -3.84
CA ILE A 78 30.06 18.75 -4.67
C ILE A 78 30.95 17.54 -4.40
N GLN A 79 31.17 17.15 -3.13
CA GLN A 79 31.92 15.94 -2.80
C GLN A 79 31.33 14.69 -3.49
N PHE A 80 30.00 14.55 -3.52
CA PHE A 80 29.35 13.46 -4.25
C PHE A 80 29.61 13.50 -5.75
N LEU A 81 29.68 14.68 -6.36
CA LEU A 81 29.96 14.84 -7.78
C LEU A 81 31.37 14.41 -8.17
N TYR A 82 32.35 14.61 -7.28
CA TYR A 82 33.72 14.13 -7.46
C TYR A 82 33.91 12.65 -7.07
N SER A 83 32.95 12.08 -6.34
CA SER A 83 33.00 10.69 -5.87
C SER A 83 32.42 9.69 -6.88
N SER A 84 32.62 8.39 -6.60
CA SER A 84 31.94 7.32 -7.33
C SER A 84 30.45 7.25 -6.93
N ARG A 85 29.62 6.63 -7.77
CA ARG A 85 28.19 6.39 -7.46
C ARG A 85 27.97 5.58 -6.18
N SER A 86 28.96 4.79 -5.76
CA SER A 86 28.92 4.00 -4.52
C SER A 86 29.16 4.83 -3.26
N ALA A 87 29.51 6.11 -3.38
CA ALA A 87 29.72 6.99 -2.24
C ALA A 87 28.42 7.30 -1.47
N VAL A 88 27.24 7.16 -2.08
CA VAL A 88 25.97 7.31 -1.34
C VAL A 88 25.82 6.24 -0.26
N SER A 89 26.28 5.03 -0.56
CA SER A 89 26.25 3.87 0.34
C SER A 89 27.48 3.74 1.22
N SER A 90 28.39 4.72 1.21
CA SER A 90 29.48 4.77 2.17
C SER A 90 28.97 5.35 3.50
N ARG A 91 29.68 5.07 4.60
CA ARG A 91 29.36 5.61 5.92
C ARG A 91 29.28 7.15 5.91
N GLU A 92 30.23 7.80 5.24
CA GLU A 92 30.27 9.26 5.09
C GLU A 92 29.09 9.77 4.24
N GLY A 93 28.70 9.01 3.21
CA GLY A 93 27.55 9.33 2.38
C GLY A 93 26.22 9.22 3.13
N GLU A 94 26.05 8.17 3.93
CA GLU A 94 24.86 7.97 4.75
C GLU A 94 24.67 9.08 5.78
N GLU A 95 25.77 9.52 6.41
CA GLU A 95 25.80 10.65 7.35
C GLU A 95 25.47 11.97 6.66
N ALA A 96 26.03 12.22 5.47
CA ALA A 96 25.71 13.40 4.68
C ALA A 96 24.23 13.43 4.26
N VAL A 97 23.67 12.27 3.87
CA VAL A 97 22.23 12.15 3.54
C VAL A 97 21.36 12.27 4.78
N GLU A 98 21.84 11.86 5.96
CA GLU A 98 21.12 12.07 7.22
C GLU A 98 20.96 13.55 7.54
N LYS A 99 22.06 14.29 7.49
CA LYS A 99 22.11 15.69 7.90
C LYS A 99 21.54 16.64 6.84
N TYR A 100 21.79 16.33 5.57
CA TYR A 100 21.49 17.23 4.45
C TYR A 100 20.55 16.61 3.41
N GLY A 101 19.87 15.49 3.70
CA GLY A 101 19.09 14.72 2.73
C GLY A 101 18.08 15.53 1.92
N MET A 102 17.33 16.44 2.55
CA MET A 102 16.39 17.32 1.84
C MET A 102 17.11 18.23 0.84
N HIS A 103 18.19 18.88 1.28
CA HIS A 103 18.99 19.79 0.45
C HIS A 103 19.65 19.04 -0.71
N LEU A 104 20.21 17.85 -0.44
CA LEU A 104 20.83 17.00 -1.45
C LEU A 104 19.79 16.49 -2.46
N LEU A 105 18.56 16.19 -2.03
CA LEU A 105 17.46 15.84 -2.92
C LEU A 105 17.11 17.00 -3.87
N VAL A 106 17.00 18.23 -3.35
CA VAL A 106 16.74 19.44 -4.17
C VAL A 106 17.87 19.68 -5.15
N LEU A 107 19.12 19.67 -4.68
CA LEU A 107 20.30 19.91 -5.53
C LEU A 107 20.43 18.84 -6.61
N SER A 108 20.30 17.56 -6.25
CA SER A 108 20.37 16.45 -7.21
C SER A 108 19.24 16.48 -8.23
N HIS A 109 18.04 16.96 -7.85
CA HIS A 109 16.96 17.20 -8.81
C HIS A 109 17.27 18.39 -9.73
N ALA A 110 17.59 19.55 -9.18
CA ALA A 110 17.85 20.79 -9.94
C ALA A 110 19.00 20.64 -10.94
N TYR A 111 20.05 19.92 -10.53
CA TYR A 111 21.23 19.65 -11.36
C TYR A 111 21.17 18.29 -12.08
N GLN A 112 20.02 17.61 -12.06
CA GLN A 112 19.75 16.36 -12.79
C GLN A 112 20.74 15.20 -12.51
N VAL A 113 21.23 15.10 -11.27
CA VAL A 113 22.08 14.02 -10.80
C VAL A 113 21.22 12.83 -10.37
N LYS A 114 20.73 12.06 -11.34
CA LYS A 114 19.69 11.03 -11.13
C LYS A 114 20.03 9.97 -10.08
N TRP A 115 21.28 9.51 -10.03
CA TRP A 115 21.70 8.47 -9.09
C TRP A 115 21.71 8.98 -7.65
N LEU A 116 22.21 10.20 -7.43
CA LEU A 116 22.22 10.84 -6.11
C LEU A 116 20.79 11.14 -5.66
N LYS A 117 19.94 11.62 -6.58
CA LYS A 117 18.51 11.84 -6.29
C LYS A 117 17.83 10.59 -5.76
N ARG A 118 18.05 9.42 -6.40
CA ARG A 118 17.50 8.13 -5.93
C ARG A 118 18.02 7.76 -4.54
N GLY A 119 19.32 7.95 -4.32
CA GLY A 119 19.94 7.72 -3.02
C GLY A 119 19.39 8.59 -1.90
N CYS A 120 19.25 9.90 -2.16
CA CYS A 120 18.65 10.83 -1.20
C CYS A 120 17.17 10.53 -0.97
N GLU A 121 16.42 10.18 -2.03
CA GLU A 121 15.03 9.76 -1.93
C GLU A 121 14.86 8.56 -0.99
N GLU A 122 15.71 7.53 -1.12
CA GLU A 122 15.71 6.36 -0.24
C GLU A 122 16.15 6.71 1.19
N GLY A 123 17.24 7.47 1.34
CA GLY A 123 17.77 7.85 2.66
C GLY A 123 16.85 8.78 3.46
N VAL A 124 16.13 9.69 2.80
CA VAL A 124 15.10 10.53 3.42
C VAL A 124 13.86 9.69 3.74
N ALA A 125 13.44 8.81 2.82
CA ALA A 125 12.29 7.92 3.04
C ALA A 125 12.49 6.92 4.20
N ALA A 126 13.72 6.47 4.42
CA ALA A 126 14.08 5.56 5.50
C ALA A 126 13.95 6.21 6.89
N ARG A 127 14.27 7.50 7.00
CA ARG A 127 14.28 8.29 8.25
C ARG A 127 13.06 9.21 8.39
N LEU A 128 12.00 8.93 7.63
CA LEU A 128 10.80 9.75 7.60
C LEU A 128 10.05 9.68 8.93
N ARG A 129 9.76 10.85 9.51
CA ARG A 129 8.98 11.00 10.74
C ARG A 129 7.62 11.62 10.49
N VAL A 130 6.66 11.40 11.40
CA VAL A 130 5.28 11.91 11.26
C VAL A 130 5.22 13.43 11.33
N GLU A 131 6.14 14.07 12.05
CA GLU A 131 6.11 15.54 12.24
C GLU A 131 6.43 16.30 10.94
N VAL A 132 7.29 15.73 10.09
CA VAL A 132 7.79 16.36 8.85
C VAL A 132 7.18 15.77 7.59
N VAL A 133 6.25 14.80 7.70
CA VAL A 133 5.75 14.03 6.55
C VAL A 133 5.04 14.89 5.51
N VAL A 134 4.32 15.92 5.96
CA VAL A 134 3.59 16.83 5.07
C VAL A 134 4.54 17.71 4.27
N ASP A 135 5.60 18.20 4.91
CA ASP A 135 6.66 18.96 4.25
C ASP A 135 7.41 18.06 3.25
N MET A 136 7.68 16.81 3.62
CA MET A 136 8.31 15.83 2.73
C MET A 136 7.41 15.47 1.54
N LEU A 137 6.08 15.42 1.70
CA LEU A 137 5.16 15.26 0.58
C LEU A 137 5.27 16.40 -0.42
N LYS A 138 5.26 17.64 0.08
CA LYS A 138 5.39 18.82 -0.77
C LYS A 138 6.75 18.85 -1.47
N LEU A 139 7.83 18.57 -0.73
CA LEU A 139 9.17 18.43 -1.28
C LEU A 139 9.25 17.35 -2.36
N ALA A 140 8.64 16.18 -2.12
CA ALA A 140 8.64 15.08 -3.06
C ALA A 140 7.93 15.44 -4.38
N LYS A 141 6.84 16.21 -4.31
CA LYS A 141 6.15 16.73 -5.52
C LYS A 141 7.02 17.75 -6.25
N LEU A 142 7.62 18.70 -5.54
CA LEU A 142 8.50 19.72 -6.13
C LEU A 142 9.76 19.13 -6.77
N CYS A 143 10.24 17.99 -6.25
CA CYS A 143 11.45 17.34 -6.76
C CYS A 143 11.16 16.14 -7.67
N ASP A 144 9.93 15.86 -8.09
CA ASP A 144 9.54 14.64 -8.82
C ASP A 144 10.10 13.34 -8.20
N ALA A 145 9.92 13.15 -6.89
CA ALA A 145 10.44 12.02 -6.11
C ALA A 145 9.31 11.03 -5.74
N PRO A 146 8.94 10.11 -6.65
CA PRO A 146 7.75 9.26 -6.47
C PRO A 146 7.87 8.22 -5.34
N ARG A 147 9.06 7.67 -5.07
CA ARG A 147 9.26 6.70 -3.98
C ARG A 147 9.15 7.40 -2.61
N LEU A 148 9.69 8.61 -2.48
CA LEU A 148 9.53 9.42 -1.26
C LEU A 148 8.05 9.78 -1.08
N TYR A 149 7.38 10.25 -2.13
CA TYR A 149 5.95 10.55 -2.09
C TYR A 149 5.13 9.32 -1.63
N GLN A 150 5.35 8.16 -2.24
CA GLN A 150 4.67 6.91 -1.85
C GLN A 150 4.97 6.49 -0.41
N ARG A 151 6.20 6.70 0.08
CA ARG A 151 6.57 6.43 1.47
C ARG A 151 5.82 7.36 2.42
N CYS A 152 5.73 8.64 2.08
CA CYS A 152 5.00 9.63 2.87
C CYS A 152 3.51 9.33 2.93
N MET A 153 2.86 9.08 1.79
CA MET A 153 1.42 8.72 1.76
C MET A 153 1.14 7.46 2.59
N ARG A 154 2.04 6.46 2.56
CA ARG A 154 1.92 5.26 3.42
C ARG A 154 2.04 5.59 4.91
N LEU A 155 2.94 6.48 5.30
CA LEU A 155 3.07 6.90 6.70
C LEU A 155 1.82 7.66 7.16
N VAL A 156 1.33 8.58 6.32
CA VAL A 156 0.08 9.33 6.58
C VAL A 156 -1.10 8.38 6.77
N ALA A 157 -1.30 7.39 5.90
CA ALA A 157 -2.38 6.41 6.07
C ALA A 157 -2.19 5.44 7.25
N LYS A 158 -0.96 5.29 7.75
CA LYS A 158 -0.68 4.46 8.92
C LYS A 158 -1.06 5.18 10.21
N ASP A 159 -0.71 6.46 10.31
CA ASP A 159 -0.88 7.25 11.54
C ASP A 159 -1.36 8.67 11.25
N PHE A 160 -2.57 8.77 10.68
CA PHE A 160 -3.15 10.06 10.32
C PHE A 160 -3.49 10.91 11.56
N ALA A 161 -3.78 10.27 12.70
CA ALA A 161 -4.10 10.95 13.95
C ALA A 161 -2.95 11.84 14.42
N SER A 162 -1.71 11.35 14.34
CA SER A 162 -0.51 12.13 14.65
C SER A 162 -0.24 13.21 13.59
N VAL A 163 -0.49 12.91 12.31
CA VAL A 163 -0.28 13.88 11.22
C VAL A 163 -1.17 15.10 11.36
N ILE A 164 -2.43 14.95 11.78
CA ILE A 164 -3.34 16.09 12.00
C ILE A 164 -2.79 17.10 13.03
N GLN A 165 -2.00 16.61 13.99
CA GLN A 165 -1.41 17.42 15.05
C GLN A 165 -0.11 18.11 14.61
N SER A 166 0.46 17.74 13.46
CA SER A 166 1.70 18.33 12.95
C SER A 166 1.50 19.78 12.48
N GLU A 167 2.55 20.59 12.63
CA GLU A 167 2.57 21.95 12.09
C GLU A 167 2.44 21.95 10.56
N GLY A 168 3.07 20.98 9.88
CA GLY A 168 2.96 20.83 8.43
C GLY A 168 1.52 20.61 7.97
N TRP A 169 0.72 19.83 8.70
CA TRP A 169 -0.71 19.66 8.39
C TRP A 169 -1.48 20.98 8.58
N CYS A 170 -1.26 21.68 9.70
CA CYS A 170 -1.85 22.99 9.95
C CYS A 170 -1.50 24.00 8.84
N PHE A 171 -0.27 23.95 8.32
CA PHE A 171 0.18 24.81 7.23
C PHE A 171 -0.56 24.51 5.91
N ILE A 172 -0.66 23.25 5.50
CA ILE A 172 -1.33 22.93 4.22
C ILE A 172 -2.82 23.27 4.23
N ARG A 173 -3.51 23.12 5.37
CA ARG A 173 -4.93 23.47 5.48
C ARG A 173 -5.22 24.95 5.17
N ARG A 174 -4.23 25.81 5.39
CA ARG A 174 -4.35 27.26 5.14
C ARG A 174 -3.84 27.66 3.75
N HIS A 175 -2.88 26.93 3.20
CA HIS A 175 -2.09 27.39 2.06
C HIS A 175 -2.11 26.46 0.84
N ASP A 176 -2.62 25.23 0.98
CA ASP A 176 -2.61 24.22 -0.09
C ASP A 176 -3.82 23.27 0.01
N PRO A 177 -5.04 23.76 -0.31
CA PRO A 177 -6.27 22.97 -0.20
C PRO A 177 -6.31 21.79 -1.18
N LEU A 178 -5.53 21.84 -2.27
CA LEU A 178 -5.44 20.74 -3.23
C LEU A 178 -4.68 19.56 -2.61
N LEU A 179 -3.55 19.82 -1.96
CA LEU A 179 -2.79 18.78 -1.27
C LEU A 179 -3.56 18.19 -0.07
N GLU A 180 -4.29 19.02 0.68
CA GLU A 180 -5.19 18.54 1.74
C GLU A 180 -6.22 17.56 1.17
N LYS A 181 -6.95 17.95 0.11
CA LYS A 181 -7.96 17.10 -0.52
C LYS A 181 -7.38 15.80 -1.04
N GLU A 182 -6.21 15.85 -1.67
CA GLU A 182 -5.50 14.67 -2.18
C GLU A 182 -5.16 13.68 -1.05
N ILE A 183 -4.66 14.18 0.08
CA ILE A 183 -4.35 13.35 1.25
C ILE A 183 -5.63 12.73 1.83
N LEU A 184 -6.69 13.53 2.02
CA LEU A 184 -7.95 13.06 2.57
C LEU A 184 -8.61 11.99 1.69
N GLN A 185 -8.64 12.20 0.36
CA GLN A 185 -9.17 11.23 -0.58
C GLN A 185 -8.40 9.91 -0.50
N PHE A 186 -7.06 9.99 -0.44
CA PHE A 186 -6.23 8.79 -0.31
C PHE A 186 -6.50 8.00 0.97
N ILE A 187 -6.71 8.71 2.09
CA ILE A 187 -7.02 8.08 3.39
C ILE A 187 -8.39 7.40 3.33
N GLU A 188 -9.40 8.09 2.79
CA GLU A 188 -10.73 7.50 2.61
C GLU A 188 -10.67 6.26 1.73
N ASP A 189 -10.00 6.32 0.58
CA ASP A 189 -9.84 5.20 -0.33
C ASP A 189 -9.08 4.03 0.33
N ALA A 190 -8.11 4.33 1.20
CA ALA A 190 -7.38 3.33 1.97
C ALA A 190 -8.25 2.65 3.03
N ASP A 191 -9.08 3.40 3.74
CA ASP A 191 -10.02 2.87 4.71
C ASP A 191 -11.13 2.04 4.04
N GLN A 192 -11.69 2.54 2.94
CA GLN A 192 -12.67 1.79 2.16
C GLN A 192 -12.09 0.47 1.61
N ARG A 193 -10.86 0.48 1.09
CA ARG A 193 -10.16 -0.74 0.68
C ARG A 193 -9.95 -1.72 1.82
N ARG A 194 -9.54 -1.23 3.00
CA ARG A 194 -9.37 -2.06 4.20
C ARG A 194 -10.70 -2.68 4.61
N LYS A 195 -11.78 -1.90 4.66
CA LYS A 195 -13.14 -2.39 4.98
C LYS A 195 -13.64 -3.42 3.97
N ARG A 196 -13.43 -3.19 2.66
CA ARG A 196 -13.76 -4.17 1.61
C ARG A 196 -12.98 -5.46 1.79
N TRP A 197 -11.66 -5.37 1.97
CA TRP A 197 -10.80 -6.53 2.19
C TRP A 197 -11.22 -7.32 3.43
N MET A 198 -11.55 -6.67 4.55
CA MET A 198 -12.03 -7.36 5.76
C MET A 198 -13.35 -8.10 5.51
N ARG A 199 -14.29 -7.51 4.75
CA ARG A 199 -15.55 -8.17 4.37
C ARG A 199 -15.29 -9.35 3.46
N GLU A 200 -14.43 -9.19 2.45
CA GLU A 200 -14.05 -10.26 1.54
C GLU A 200 -13.36 -11.42 2.27
N MET A 201 -12.47 -11.13 3.24
CA MET A 201 -11.84 -12.17 4.07
C MET A 201 -12.86 -12.90 4.95
N ALA A 202 -13.81 -12.18 5.57
CA ALA A 202 -14.88 -12.80 6.36
C ALA A 202 -15.81 -13.66 5.50
N ASP A 203 -16.19 -13.18 4.32
CA ASP A 203 -16.95 -13.93 3.33
C ASP A 203 -16.19 -15.18 2.88
N GLN A 204 -14.87 -15.06 2.64
CA GLN A 204 -14.02 -16.17 2.21
C GLN A 204 -13.93 -17.28 3.26
N GLU A 205 -13.81 -16.94 4.54
CA GLU A 205 -13.85 -17.91 5.64
C GLU A 205 -15.18 -18.66 5.66
N MET A 206 -16.31 -17.96 5.50
CA MET A 206 -17.62 -18.59 5.40
C MET A 206 -17.71 -19.54 4.18
N TYR A 207 -17.23 -19.13 3.01
CA TYR A 207 -17.23 -20.01 1.82
C TYR A 207 -16.33 -21.23 1.99
N GLN A 208 -15.21 -21.09 2.70
CA GLN A 208 -14.33 -22.20 3.04
C GLN A 208 -15.05 -23.21 3.95
N GLN A 209 -15.74 -22.75 4.99
CA GLN A 209 -16.55 -23.62 5.85
C GLN A 209 -17.67 -24.35 5.08
N LEU A 210 -18.32 -23.66 4.14
CA LEU A 210 -19.29 -24.29 3.25
C LEU A 210 -18.66 -25.35 2.35
N SER A 211 -17.46 -25.10 1.83
CA SER A 211 -16.73 -26.08 1.00
C SER A 211 -16.36 -27.33 1.80
N GLU A 212 -15.84 -27.17 3.02
CA GLU A 212 -15.55 -28.28 3.93
C GLU A 212 -16.82 -29.07 4.27
N ALA A 213 -17.95 -28.37 4.49
CA ALA A 213 -19.22 -29.02 4.73
C ALA A 213 -19.68 -29.90 3.54
N MET A 214 -19.39 -29.51 2.29
CA MET A 214 -19.71 -30.33 1.11
C MET A 214 -18.86 -31.60 1.06
N GLU A 215 -17.57 -31.51 1.40
CA GLU A 215 -16.67 -32.66 1.53
C GLU A 215 -17.14 -33.59 2.66
N CYS A 216 -17.56 -33.03 3.79
CA CYS A 216 -18.09 -33.79 4.92
C CYS A 216 -19.39 -34.51 4.61
N LEU A 217 -20.31 -33.89 3.87
CA LEU A 217 -21.53 -34.55 3.41
C LEU A 217 -21.20 -35.76 2.54
N GLN A 218 -20.26 -35.60 1.61
CA GLN A 218 -19.80 -36.72 0.79
C GLN A 218 -19.17 -37.81 1.65
N HIS A 219 -18.29 -37.47 2.58
CA HIS A 219 -17.68 -38.42 3.52
C HIS A 219 -18.73 -39.20 4.34
N ILE A 220 -19.65 -38.51 5.01
CA ILE A 220 -20.71 -39.13 5.83
C ILE A 220 -21.58 -40.05 4.98
N CYS A 221 -21.99 -39.64 3.79
CA CYS A 221 -22.90 -40.43 2.96
C CYS A 221 -22.23 -41.58 2.19
N THR A 222 -20.90 -41.54 2.01
CA THR A 222 -20.15 -42.56 1.25
C THR A 222 -19.45 -43.58 2.14
N VAL A 223 -18.74 -43.10 3.16
CA VAL A 223 -17.93 -43.91 4.09
C VAL A 223 -18.70 -44.17 5.39
N GLY A 224 -19.64 -43.30 5.74
CA GLY A 224 -20.21 -43.26 7.08
C GLY A 224 -19.28 -42.51 8.03
N CYS A 225 -19.84 -41.91 9.07
CA CYS A 225 -19.05 -41.25 10.10
C CYS A 225 -19.74 -41.44 11.45
N THR A 226 -18.96 -41.89 12.45
CA THR A 226 -19.30 -42.09 13.88
C THR A 226 -20.73 -42.58 14.18
N VAL A 227 -21.73 -41.72 13.98
CA VAL A 227 -23.12 -41.85 14.39
C VAL A 227 -24.11 -42.01 13.22
N VAL A 228 -23.76 -41.56 12.01
CA VAL A 228 -24.59 -41.64 10.80
C VAL A 228 -23.87 -42.48 9.76
N GLY A 229 -24.51 -43.59 9.35
CA GLY A 229 -23.96 -44.51 8.36
C GLY A 229 -24.37 -44.18 6.92
N PRO A 230 -23.75 -44.86 5.93
CA PRO A 230 -24.15 -44.76 4.52
C PRO A 230 -25.62 -45.13 4.33
N HIS A 231 -26.28 -44.52 3.35
CA HIS A 231 -27.70 -44.76 3.04
C HIS A 231 -28.00 -46.22 2.63
N VAL A 232 -26.98 -47.04 2.40
CA VAL A 232 -27.08 -48.42 1.90
C VAL A 232 -27.21 -49.44 3.04
N GLY A 233 -27.42 -49.01 4.28
CA GLY A 233 -27.70 -49.91 5.42
C GLY A 233 -26.46 -50.62 5.98
N GLU A 234 -25.26 -50.30 5.49
CA GLU A 234 -24.01 -50.76 6.09
C GLU A 234 -23.78 -50.04 7.43
N PRO A 235 -23.40 -50.76 8.49
CA PRO A 235 -23.08 -50.15 9.78
C PRO A 235 -21.91 -49.16 9.61
N PRO A 236 -21.93 -47.99 10.28
CA PRO A 236 -20.85 -47.03 10.17
C PRO A 236 -19.52 -47.71 10.51
N SER A 237 -18.50 -47.47 9.66
CA SER A 237 -17.12 -47.89 9.92
C SER A 237 -16.71 -47.42 11.32
N ARG A 238 -16.65 -48.35 12.28
CA ARG A 238 -16.18 -48.09 13.65
C ARG A 238 -14.65 -47.96 13.64
N SER A 239 -14.10 -47.02 12.88
CA SER A 239 -12.69 -46.67 13.00
C SER A 239 -12.52 -45.81 14.26
N LYS A 240 -11.82 -46.38 15.24
CA LYS A 240 -11.52 -45.81 16.56
C LYS A 240 -10.84 -44.43 16.45
N GLY A 241 -11.60 -43.35 16.65
CA GLY A 241 -11.08 -41.98 16.80
C GLY A 241 -12.09 -40.90 16.39
N PRO A 242 -11.93 -39.64 16.86
CA PRO A 242 -12.71 -38.51 16.36
C PRO A 242 -12.46 -38.31 14.86
N CYS A 243 -13.50 -37.97 14.10
CA CYS A 243 -13.39 -37.70 12.66
C CYS A 243 -12.38 -36.57 12.39
N SER A 244 -11.62 -36.69 11.29
CA SER A 244 -10.66 -35.66 10.86
C SER A 244 -11.33 -34.32 10.52
N PHE A 245 -12.62 -34.35 10.17
CA PHE A 245 -13.40 -33.17 9.86
C PHE A 245 -14.13 -32.65 11.11
N ARG A 246 -13.84 -31.41 11.52
CA ARG A 246 -14.51 -30.78 12.66
C ARG A 246 -15.98 -30.48 12.38
N THR A 247 -16.36 -30.32 11.12
CA THR A 247 -17.72 -30.00 10.68
C THR A 247 -18.65 -31.23 10.61
N CYS A 248 -18.12 -32.46 10.72
CA CYS A 248 -18.92 -33.69 10.64
C CYS A 248 -19.95 -33.85 11.76
N GLU A 249 -19.61 -33.51 13.01
CA GLU A 249 -20.51 -33.68 14.16
C GLU A 249 -21.80 -32.84 13.99
N GLY A 250 -21.66 -31.57 13.62
CA GLY A 250 -22.80 -30.69 13.37
C GLY A 250 -23.69 -31.16 12.20
N LEU A 251 -23.08 -31.67 11.13
CA LEU A 251 -23.82 -32.22 9.98
C LEU A 251 -24.57 -33.51 10.33
N GLN A 252 -23.99 -34.40 11.13
CA GLN A 252 -24.67 -35.61 11.59
C GLN A 252 -25.92 -35.30 12.42
N LEU A 253 -25.85 -34.28 13.28
CA LEU A 253 -27.01 -33.80 14.05
C LEU A 253 -28.12 -33.28 13.13
N LEU A 254 -27.77 -32.50 12.10
CA LEU A 254 -28.73 -32.01 11.11
C LEU A 254 -29.36 -33.14 10.29
N ILE A 255 -28.57 -34.14 9.89
CA ILE A 255 -29.07 -35.32 9.17
C ILE A 255 -30.06 -36.08 10.04
N ARG A 256 -29.68 -36.42 11.28
CA ARG A 256 -30.56 -37.12 12.23
C ARG A 256 -31.86 -36.37 12.48
N HIS A 257 -31.76 -35.06 12.75
CA HIS A 257 -32.93 -34.23 12.94
C HIS A 257 -33.84 -34.25 11.70
N SER A 258 -33.27 -34.11 10.49
CA SER A 258 -34.06 -34.08 9.26
C SER A 258 -34.77 -35.39 8.91
N ALA A 259 -34.32 -36.51 9.50
CA ALA A 259 -34.93 -37.83 9.37
C ALA A 259 -36.10 -38.04 10.34
N THR A 260 -36.06 -37.45 11.53
CA THR A 260 -37.07 -37.65 12.58
C THR A 260 -38.00 -36.45 12.79
N CYS A 261 -37.73 -35.31 12.17
CA CYS A 261 -38.52 -34.08 12.37
C CYS A 261 -39.88 -34.14 11.66
N GLY A 262 -40.97 -34.23 12.43
CA GLY A 262 -42.35 -34.15 11.92
C GLY A 262 -42.76 -32.77 11.39
N LYS A 263 -42.01 -31.70 11.72
CA LYS A 263 -42.29 -30.32 11.27
C LYS A 263 -41.61 -29.94 9.95
N LYS A 264 -41.07 -30.93 9.21
CA LYS A 264 -40.31 -30.73 7.98
C LYS A 264 -41.13 -30.09 6.85
N LEU A 265 -42.42 -30.43 6.77
CA LEU A 265 -43.34 -29.99 5.71
C LEU A 265 -44.47 -29.07 6.23
N SER A 266 -44.43 -28.67 7.50
CA SER A 266 -45.48 -27.83 8.10
C SER A 266 -45.40 -26.36 7.65
N PRO A 267 -46.52 -25.62 7.61
CA PRO A 267 -46.51 -24.16 7.38
C PRO A 267 -45.63 -23.47 8.44
N GLY A 268 -44.67 -22.66 8.02
CA GLY A 268 -43.64 -22.07 8.89
C GLY A 268 -42.32 -22.85 8.92
N GLY A 269 -42.36 -24.18 8.84
CA GLY A 269 -41.22 -25.10 8.64
C GLY A 269 -40.09 -25.07 9.69
N CYS A 270 -39.42 -26.21 9.92
CA CYS A 270 -38.27 -26.26 10.84
C CYS A 270 -37.00 -25.60 10.25
N ILE A 271 -36.36 -24.70 11.03
CA ILE A 271 -35.12 -24.02 10.62
C ILE A 271 -33.95 -24.97 10.35
N HIS A 272 -33.80 -26.04 11.14
CA HIS A 272 -32.73 -27.01 10.97
C HIS A 272 -32.93 -27.85 9.71
N CYS A 273 -34.19 -28.22 9.43
CA CYS A 273 -34.54 -28.88 8.18
C CYS A 273 -34.26 -27.96 6.99
N LYS A 274 -34.69 -26.70 7.02
CA LYS A 274 -34.43 -25.74 5.93
C LYS A 274 -32.92 -25.62 5.64
N ARG A 275 -32.08 -25.49 6.67
CA ARG A 275 -30.62 -25.46 6.52
C ARG A 275 -30.06 -26.73 5.88
N MET A 276 -30.52 -27.90 6.33
CA MET A 276 -30.07 -29.18 5.75
C MET A 276 -30.45 -29.31 4.27
N TRP A 277 -31.67 -28.89 3.90
CA TRP A 277 -32.11 -28.87 2.51
C TRP A 277 -31.27 -27.94 1.64
N GLN A 278 -30.91 -26.76 2.15
CA GLN A 278 -30.02 -25.82 1.46
C GLN A 278 -28.62 -26.42 1.23
N LEU A 279 -28.09 -27.18 2.20
CA LEU A 279 -26.80 -27.86 2.04
C LEU A 279 -26.86 -28.97 0.98
N PHE A 280 -27.94 -29.75 0.92
CA PHE A 280 -28.13 -30.73 -0.16
C PHE A 280 -28.28 -30.07 -1.54
N GLN A 281 -29.01 -28.95 -1.60
CA GLN A 281 -29.12 -28.17 -2.83
C GLN A 281 -27.76 -27.62 -3.27
N LEU A 282 -26.96 -27.10 -2.33
CA LEU A 282 -25.60 -26.62 -2.59
C LEU A 282 -24.70 -27.74 -3.11
N HIS A 283 -24.71 -28.90 -2.44
CA HIS A 283 -23.95 -30.08 -2.88
C HIS A 283 -24.33 -30.49 -4.30
N SER A 284 -25.63 -30.56 -4.62
CA SER A 284 -26.09 -30.92 -5.97
C SER A 284 -25.61 -29.97 -7.06
N SER A 285 -25.39 -28.70 -6.71
CA SER A 285 -24.90 -27.66 -7.62
C SER A 285 -23.37 -27.71 -7.83
N ILE A 286 -22.64 -28.35 -6.91
CA ILE A 286 -21.18 -28.47 -6.92
C ILE A 286 -20.73 -29.86 -7.39
N CYS A 287 -21.52 -30.90 -7.15
CA CYS A 287 -21.18 -32.29 -7.42
C CYS A 287 -20.90 -32.53 -8.91
N ASP A 288 -19.77 -33.14 -9.24
CA ASP A 288 -19.42 -33.46 -10.63
C ASP A 288 -19.93 -34.84 -11.09
N GLN A 289 -20.30 -35.72 -10.16
CA GLN A 289 -20.70 -37.10 -10.44
C GLN A 289 -22.08 -37.42 -9.85
N PRO A 290 -23.17 -36.89 -10.42
CA PRO A 290 -24.51 -37.03 -9.84
C PRO A 290 -25.00 -38.48 -9.83
N ASP A 291 -24.62 -39.31 -10.82
CA ASP A 291 -25.14 -40.67 -10.99
C ASP A 291 -24.60 -41.66 -9.96
N SER A 292 -23.34 -41.49 -9.54
CA SER A 292 -22.69 -42.27 -8.49
C SER A 292 -22.76 -41.59 -7.11
N CYS A 293 -23.30 -40.37 -7.01
CA CYS A 293 -23.34 -39.63 -5.76
C CYS A 293 -24.28 -40.29 -4.73
N LYS A 294 -23.74 -40.60 -3.55
CA LYS A 294 -24.48 -41.19 -2.42
C LYS A 294 -25.16 -40.14 -1.51
N VAL A 295 -24.99 -38.84 -1.79
CA VAL A 295 -25.60 -37.77 -0.98
C VAL A 295 -27.10 -37.70 -1.25
N PRO A 296 -27.96 -37.72 -0.21
CA PRO A 296 -29.42 -37.65 -0.36
C PRO A 296 -29.86 -36.45 -1.19
N LEU A 297 -30.92 -36.63 -1.98
CA LEU A 297 -31.54 -35.58 -2.81
C LEU A 297 -30.65 -34.97 -3.91
N CYS A 298 -29.36 -35.37 -4.02
CA CYS A 298 -28.43 -34.80 -5.00
C CYS A 298 -28.98 -34.89 -6.44
N LYS A 299 -29.42 -36.09 -6.85
CA LYS A 299 -30.03 -36.32 -8.17
C LYS A 299 -31.30 -35.50 -8.37
N GLN A 300 -32.20 -35.49 -7.38
CA GLN A 300 -33.48 -34.81 -7.45
C GLN A 300 -33.33 -33.29 -7.63
N PHE A 301 -32.45 -32.66 -6.86
CA PHE A 301 -32.18 -31.23 -7.00
C PHE A 301 -31.54 -30.89 -8.35
N ARG A 302 -30.62 -31.73 -8.84
CA ARG A 302 -29.98 -31.51 -10.15
C ARG A 302 -30.98 -31.58 -11.29
N SER A 303 -31.85 -32.60 -11.29
CA SER A 303 -32.94 -32.71 -12.27
C SER A 303 -33.88 -31.51 -12.21
N LYS A 304 -34.22 -31.05 -11.00
CA LYS A 304 -35.05 -29.85 -10.82
C LYS A 304 -34.39 -28.59 -11.40
N ILE A 305 -33.09 -28.39 -11.15
CA ILE A 305 -32.33 -27.25 -11.68
C ILE A 305 -32.27 -27.27 -13.22
N GLN A 306 -32.12 -28.45 -13.83
CA GLN A 306 -32.11 -28.61 -15.29
C GLN A 306 -33.48 -28.30 -15.91
N MET A 307 -34.56 -28.71 -15.26
CA MET A 307 -35.93 -28.50 -15.74
C MET A 307 -36.40 -27.04 -15.59
N ASP A 308 -36.05 -26.40 -14.48
CA ASP A 308 -36.53 -25.04 -14.16
C ASP A 308 -35.77 -23.96 -14.95
N GLY A 309 -34.56 -24.26 -15.45
CA GLY A 309 -33.76 -23.42 -16.37
C GLY A 309 -33.28 -22.07 -15.81
N LYS A 310 -33.92 -21.55 -14.76
CA LYS A 310 -33.74 -20.20 -14.21
C LYS A 310 -33.21 -20.27 -12.77
N VAL A 311 -31.94 -20.64 -12.64
CA VAL A 311 -31.24 -20.54 -11.35
C VAL A 311 -30.91 -19.07 -11.06
N ASP A 312 -31.26 -18.63 -9.85
CA ASP A 312 -30.98 -17.28 -9.37
C ASP A 312 -29.49 -16.89 -9.56
N LYS A 313 -29.24 -15.63 -9.94
CA LYS A 313 -27.87 -15.12 -10.16
C LYS A 313 -27.06 -15.17 -8.85
N THR A 314 -27.70 -14.88 -7.72
CA THR A 314 -27.07 -14.92 -6.39
C THR A 314 -26.62 -16.33 -6.03
N TRP A 315 -27.47 -17.33 -6.30
CA TRP A 315 -27.13 -18.74 -6.08
C TRP A 315 -25.93 -19.19 -6.91
N ARG A 316 -25.89 -18.83 -8.20
CA ARG A 316 -24.74 -19.16 -9.07
C ARG A 316 -23.45 -18.51 -8.58
N LEU A 317 -23.51 -17.28 -8.07
CA LEU A 317 -22.35 -16.61 -7.50
C LEU A 317 -21.87 -17.31 -6.23
N LEU A 318 -22.79 -17.71 -5.34
CA LEU A 318 -22.48 -18.48 -4.14
C LEU A 318 -21.75 -19.77 -4.49
N VAL A 319 -22.29 -20.58 -5.41
CA VAL A 319 -21.68 -21.84 -5.86
C VAL A 319 -20.24 -21.59 -6.35
N LYS A 320 -20.03 -20.60 -7.22
CA LYS A 320 -18.70 -20.25 -7.73
C LYS A 320 -17.72 -19.87 -6.60
N LYS A 321 -18.17 -19.06 -5.63
CA LYS A 321 -17.32 -18.62 -4.52
C LYS A 321 -16.97 -19.78 -3.58
N VAL A 322 -17.90 -20.68 -3.29
CA VAL A 322 -17.66 -21.89 -2.48
C VAL A 322 -16.65 -22.82 -3.16
N VAL A 323 -16.82 -23.09 -4.46
CA VAL A 323 -15.87 -23.91 -5.24
C VAL A 323 -14.48 -23.28 -5.25
N THR A 324 -14.40 -21.97 -5.50
CA THR A 324 -13.11 -21.24 -5.52
C THR A 324 -12.43 -21.29 -4.15
N ALA A 325 -13.18 -21.10 -3.06
CA ALA A 325 -12.64 -21.19 -1.70
C ALA A 325 -12.11 -22.59 -1.38
N GLY A 326 -12.83 -23.65 -1.79
CA GLY A 326 -12.37 -25.04 -1.64
C GLY A 326 -11.06 -25.31 -2.39
N ILE A 327 -10.97 -24.87 -3.65
CA ILE A 327 -9.74 -24.99 -4.45
C ILE A 327 -8.59 -24.24 -3.76
N MET A 328 -8.80 -23.01 -3.33
CA MET A 328 -7.78 -22.22 -2.63
C MET A 328 -7.32 -22.87 -1.32
N SER A 329 -8.24 -23.43 -0.53
CA SER A 329 -7.93 -24.16 0.71
C SER A 329 -7.10 -25.42 0.41
N SER A 330 -7.47 -26.19 -0.62
CA SER A 330 -6.72 -27.37 -1.04
C SER A 330 -5.30 -27.02 -1.51
N LEU A 331 -5.14 -25.91 -2.24
CA LEU A 331 -3.85 -25.40 -2.69
C LEU A 331 -3.01 -24.90 -1.51
N ALA A 332 -3.62 -24.27 -0.52
CA ALA A 332 -2.92 -23.82 0.69
C ALA A 332 -2.43 -24.99 1.57
N LYS A 333 -3.14 -26.12 1.56
CA LYS A 333 -2.75 -27.36 2.26
C LYS A 333 -1.65 -28.14 1.54
N ARG A 334 -1.42 -27.91 0.25
CA ARG A 334 -0.29 -28.53 -0.47
C ARG A 334 1.01 -27.93 0.05
N GLU A 335 1.92 -28.78 0.51
CA GLU A 335 3.28 -28.35 0.86
C GLU A 335 3.90 -27.64 -0.36
N ARG A 336 4.37 -26.40 -0.13
CA ARG A 336 5.14 -25.70 -1.16
C ARG A 336 6.46 -26.46 -1.35
N PRO A 337 6.86 -26.77 -2.60
CA PRO A 337 8.19 -27.31 -2.85
C PRO A 337 9.25 -26.45 -2.15
N GLU A 338 10.16 -27.09 -1.41
CA GLU A 338 11.17 -26.40 -0.59
C GLU A 338 11.97 -25.37 -1.39
N GLU A 339 12.14 -25.60 -2.69
CA GLU A 339 12.82 -24.70 -3.64
C GLU A 339 12.11 -23.35 -3.76
N ILE A 340 10.78 -23.33 -3.81
CA ILE A 340 9.98 -22.10 -3.87
C ILE A 340 10.06 -21.36 -2.53
N GLN A 341 10.14 -22.08 -1.41
CA GLN A 341 10.29 -21.49 -0.08
C GLN A 341 11.68 -20.85 0.10
N LYS A 342 12.75 -21.51 -0.38
CA LYS A 342 14.12 -20.97 -0.43
C LYS A 342 14.21 -19.73 -1.34
N ILE A 343 13.51 -19.71 -2.47
CA ILE A 343 13.45 -18.54 -3.38
C ILE A 343 12.71 -17.37 -2.72
N TRP A 344 11.57 -17.63 -2.07
CA TRP A 344 10.81 -16.60 -1.36
C TRP A 344 11.57 -15.97 -0.19
N LEU A 345 12.32 -16.78 0.58
CA LEU A 345 13.18 -16.28 1.66
C LEU A 345 14.32 -15.41 1.12
N ARG A 346 14.93 -15.80 0.00
CA ARG A 346 15.93 -15.00 -0.71
C ARG A 346 15.39 -13.63 -1.17
N TYR A 347 14.15 -13.57 -1.63
CA TYR A 347 13.50 -12.32 -2.06
C TYR A 347 13.09 -11.41 -0.89
N ARG A 348 12.82 -11.96 0.30
CA ARG A 348 12.39 -11.17 1.47
C ARG A 348 13.54 -10.57 2.27
N GLY A 349 14.79 -10.82 1.89
CA GLY A 349 15.98 -10.25 2.54
C GLY A 349 16.18 -10.69 3.99
N ILE A 350 15.50 -11.75 4.43
CA ILE A 350 15.74 -12.37 5.72
C ILE A 350 16.81 -13.43 5.48
N LYS A 351 18.07 -13.05 5.71
CA LYS A 351 19.16 -14.01 5.92
C LYS A 351 19.07 -14.57 7.33
#